data_AF-A0A7S0T5R7-F1
#
_entry.id   AF-A0A7S0T5R7-F1
#
_cell.length_a   1.000
_cell.length_b   1.000
_cell.length_c   1.000
_cell.angle_alpha   90.00
_cell.angle_beta   90.00
_cell.angle_gamma   90.00
#
_symmetry.space_group_name_H-M   'P 1'
#
loop_
_entity.id
_entity.type
_entity.pdbx_description
1 polymer ?
#
loop_
_entity_poly.entity_id
_entity_poly.type
_entity_poly.pdbx_seq_one_letter_code
_entity_poly.pdbx_strand_id
1 'polypeptide(L)'
;MGLLKGLCAMALVLQLLETVAAAHHLAAMVAGLGPGLVRRSLLPVPHQDVILNSSEGIQLLRVASHALPWHQLSLHFETQRNQAFCSAATSVTILNALGGDGLAAPTDGFYKPFPYFTQRTLFNNACVNKVATHEAGIAMSVKFLAMHGATLHEWQAYLACFTGEAGINHTHASTASADAFRRDVIAAFAASVDSSSRPVRYVGINFHRSEVGEIGGGHMSPIGAYDAATDRVLVMDVSRYKYPPVWTKLEAVYRAMNTTDGASGRSRGWVVVGGSGDSMSRSGGRDTGSDADSDIGAADAVAAALAARPACMAVAGESDWDAVMGCMRYPVVFAGGAGYSSSSGDSGGVSVGAAVLSALVCAVVGGAGVGGAWYYVERQRDAKFRRHAVMDQDFEDI
;
A
#
# COMPACT_ATOMS: atom_id res chain seq x y z
N MET A 1 21.17 -19.07 -72.57
CA MET A 1 21.65 -19.23 -71.17
C MET A 1 21.21 -18.13 -70.20
N GLY A 2 20.55 -17.03 -70.63
CA GLY A 2 20.06 -15.98 -69.72
C GLY A 2 18.68 -16.26 -69.07
N LEU A 3 17.76 -16.93 -69.78
CA LEU A 3 16.40 -17.15 -69.28
C LEU A 3 16.31 -18.20 -68.15
N LEU A 4 17.16 -19.25 -68.18
CA LEU A 4 17.14 -20.31 -67.15
C LEU A 4 17.66 -19.83 -65.78
N LYS A 5 18.56 -18.83 -65.75
CA LYS A 5 19.09 -18.28 -64.50
C LYS A 5 18.08 -17.37 -63.78
N GLY A 6 17.21 -16.68 -64.52
CA GLY A 6 16.15 -15.83 -63.96
C GLY A 6 15.05 -16.62 -63.27
N LEU A 7 14.64 -17.76 -63.85
CA LEU A 7 13.59 -18.62 -63.28
C LEU A 7 14.03 -19.30 -61.97
N CYS A 8 15.31 -19.67 -61.85
CA CYS A 8 15.84 -20.29 -60.64
C CYS A 8 15.98 -19.28 -59.48
N ALA A 9 16.33 -18.03 -59.77
CA ALA A 9 16.39 -16.96 -58.78
C ALA A 9 14.99 -16.56 -58.28
N MET A 10 13.99 -16.55 -59.16
CA MET A 10 12.61 -16.21 -58.79
C MET A 10 11.96 -17.29 -57.94
N ALA A 11 12.22 -18.58 -58.23
CA ALA A 11 11.76 -19.69 -57.40
C ALA A 11 12.39 -19.68 -55.99
N LEU A 12 13.67 -19.32 -55.87
CA LEU A 12 14.35 -19.22 -54.58
C LEU A 12 13.80 -18.07 -53.73
N VAL A 13 13.46 -16.93 -54.35
CA VAL A 13 12.85 -15.76 -53.67
C VAL A 13 11.42 -16.06 -53.21
N LEU A 14 10.63 -16.80 -54.01
CA LEU A 14 9.30 -17.26 -53.61
C LEU A 14 9.35 -18.28 -52.45
N GLN A 15 10.31 -19.22 -52.48
CA GLN A 15 10.52 -20.17 -51.37
C GLN A 15 10.96 -19.45 -50.06
N LEU A 16 11.80 -18.41 -50.18
CA LEU A 16 12.22 -17.58 -49.05
C LEU A 16 11.07 -16.73 -48.49
N LEU A 17 10.17 -16.22 -49.34
CA LEU A 17 8.99 -15.48 -48.88
C LEU A 17 7.96 -16.37 -48.17
N GLU A 18 7.76 -17.62 -48.64
CA GLU A 18 6.87 -18.58 -47.97
C GLU A 18 7.43 -19.05 -46.61
N THR A 19 8.74 -19.23 -46.49
CA THR A 19 9.37 -19.59 -45.20
C THR A 19 9.37 -18.45 -44.18
N VAL A 20 9.50 -17.19 -44.62
CA VAL A 20 9.40 -16.01 -43.73
C VAL A 20 7.95 -15.77 -43.29
N ALA A 21 6.96 -15.99 -44.17
CA ALA A 21 5.54 -15.91 -43.83
C ALA A 21 5.12 -17.00 -42.83
N ALA A 22 5.62 -18.23 -42.98
CA ALA A 22 5.39 -19.32 -42.02
C ALA A 22 6.04 -19.03 -40.65
N ALA A 23 7.22 -18.40 -40.63
CA ALA A 23 7.89 -18.00 -39.40
C ALA A 23 7.16 -16.87 -38.65
N HIS A 24 6.49 -15.95 -39.36
CA HIS A 24 5.67 -14.90 -38.75
C HIS A 24 4.35 -15.43 -38.21
N HIS A 25 3.75 -16.45 -38.85
CA HIS A 25 2.56 -17.11 -38.32
C HIS A 25 2.85 -18.01 -37.11
N LEU A 26 4.06 -18.58 -36.99
CA LEU A 26 4.45 -19.37 -35.81
C LEU A 26 4.84 -18.48 -34.61
N ALA A 27 5.43 -17.30 -34.85
CA ALA A 27 5.74 -16.33 -33.79
C ALA A 27 4.47 -15.66 -33.21
N ALA A 28 3.40 -15.55 -34.00
CA ALA A 28 2.12 -15.00 -33.56
C ALA A 28 1.23 -16.01 -32.78
N MET A 29 1.53 -17.31 -32.83
CA MET A 29 0.74 -18.35 -32.12
C MET A 29 1.37 -18.85 -30.81
N VAL A 30 2.54 -18.32 -30.41
CA VAL A 30 3.17 -18.64 -29.11
C VAL A 30 3.01 -17.49 -28.08
N ALA A 31 2.32 -16.40 -28.46
CA ALA A 31 2.00 -15.29 -27.57
C ALA A 31 0.76 -15.52 -26.67
N GLY A 32 0.29 -16.77 -26.56
CA GLY A 32 -0.79 -17.17 -25.65
C GLY A 32 -0.41 -18.43 -24.91
N LEU A 33 -0.64 -18.46 -23.59
CA LEU A 33 -0.49 -19.60 -22.67
C LEU A 33 0.88 -19.75 -21.95
N GLY A 34 1.52 -18.64 -21.59
CA GLY A 34 2.27 -18.61 -20.33
C GLY A 34 1.33 -18.09 -19.23
N PRO A 35 1.36 -18.61 -17.99
CA PRO A 35 0.70 -17.92 -16.88
C PRO A 35 1.31 -16.52 -16.82
N GLY A 36 0.53 -15.52 -17.24
CA GLY A 36 0.98 -14.14 -17.21
C GLY A 36 1.42 -13.86 -15.79
N LEU A 37 2.71 -13.55 -15.62
CA LEU A 37 3.19 -12.95 -14.37
C LEU A 37 2.28 -11.75 -14.12
N VAL A 38 1.39 -11.87 -13.13
CA VAL A 38 0.55 -10.76 -12.67
C VAL A 38 1.52 -9.74 -12.06
N ARG A 39 2.09 -8.91 -12.92
CA ARG A 39 2.98 -7.84 -12.51
C ARG A 39 2.12 -6.86 -11.73
N ARG A 40 2.54 -6.51 -10.51
CA ARG A 40 1.90 -5.45 -9.73
C ARG A 40 1.78 -4.21 -10.62
N SER A 41 0.55 -3.89 -11.02
CA SER A 41 0.24 -2.68 -11.75
C SER A 41 -0.66 -1.84 -10.87
N LEU A 42 -0.16 -0.66 -10.50
CA LEU A 42 -1.03 0.39 -9.97
C LEU A 42 -2.04 0.75 -11.06
N LEU A 43 -3.18 1.28 -10.66
CA LEU A 43 -4.16 1.81 -11.60
C LEU A 43 -3.58 3.05 -12.30
N PRO A 44 -4.00 3.33 -13.55
CA PRO A 44 -3.59 4.54 -14.25
C PRO A 44 -3.94 5.79 -13.44
N VAL A 45 -2.97 6.70 -13.29
CA VAL A 45 -3.17 8.00 -12.67
C VAL A 45 -3.77 8.97 -13.71
N PRO A 46 -4.71 9.83 -13.32
CA PRO A 46 -5.29 10.84 -14.21
C PRO A 46 -4.23 11.72 -14.86
N HIS A 47 -4.38 12.05 -16.16
CA HIS A 47 -3.36 12.76 -16.93
C HIS A 47 -2.99 14.15 -16.38
N GLN A 48 -3.89 14.79 -15.63
CA GLN A 48 -3.65 16.10 -15.01
C GLN A 48 -2.75 16.04 -13.77
N ASP A 49 -2.52 14.86 -13.22
CA ASP A 49 -1.76 14.62 -12.00
C ASP A 49 -0.37 14.10 -12.29
N VAL A 50 0.59 14.48 -11.44
CA VAL A 50 1.99 14.12 -11.64
C VAL A 50 2.39 13.07 -10.60
N ILE A 51 2.71 11.87 -11.06
CA ILE A 51 3.15 10.78 -10.19
C ILE A 51 4.47 11.15 -9.51
N LEU A 52 4.57 10.93 -8.20
CA LEU A 52 5.75 11.33 -7.42
C LEU A 52 7.06 10.76 -7.96
N ASN A 53 7.09 9.50 -8.41
CA ASN A 53 8.31 8.84 -8.88
C ASN A 53 8.64 9.10 -10.37
N SER A 54 7.93 10.02 -11.02
CA SER A 54 8.32 10.55 -12.34
C SER A 54 9.41 11.61 -12.19
N SER A 55 10.13 11.92 -13.27
CA SER A 55 11.13 13.00 -13.26
C SER A 55 10.52 14.35 -12.85
N GLU A 56 9.31 14.65 -13.31
CA GLU A 56 8.57 15.86 -12.94
C GLU A 56 8.14 15.84 -11.46
N GLY A 57 7.60 14.71 -10.98
CA GLY A 57 7.16 14.58 -9.59
C GLY A 57 8.30 14.66 -8.57
N ILE A 58 9.46 14.10 -8.91
CA ILE A 58 10.69 14.24 -8.11
C ILE A 58 11.13 15.70 -8.09
N GLN A 59 11.09 16.38 -9.25
CA GLN A 59 11.48 17.78 -9.33
C GLN A 59 10.53 18.68 -8.54
N LEU A 60 9.22 18.47 -8.62
CA LEU A 60 8.22 19.17 -7.81
C LEU A 60 8.53 19.05 -6.32
N LEU A 61 8.83 17.84 -5.84
CA LEU A 61 9.20 17.65 -4.43
C LEU A 61 10.48 18.37 -4.04
N ARG A 62 11.50 18.42 -4.91
CA ARG A 62 12.76 19.11 -4.65
C ARG A 62 12.60 20.62 -4.50
N VAL A 63 11.68 21.23 -5.25
CA VAL A 63 11.53 22.70 -5.32
C VAL A 63 10.28 23.22 -4.62
N ALA A 64 9.43 22.33 -4.10
CA ALA A 64 8.19 22.69 -3.43
C ALA A 64 8.43 23.67 -2.27
N SER A 65 7.59 24.70 -2.20
CA SER A 65 7.68 25.74 -1.17
C SER A 65 7.49 25.20 0.25
N HIS A 66 6.77 24.09 0.42
CA HIS A 66 6.48 23.45 1.70
C HIS A 66 6.64 21.92 1.61
N ALA A 67 7.88 21.44 1.58
CA ALA A 67 8.21 20.01 1.43
C ALA A 67 8.52 19.27 2.75
N LEU A 68 8.67 19.99 3.87
CA LEU A 68 9.08 19.40 5.15
C LEU A 68 8.18 18.23 5.64
N PRO A 69 6.84 18.30 5.55
CA PRO A 69 6.00 17.21 6.04
C PRO A 69 6.28 15.88 5.35
N TRP A 70 6.68 15.88 4.08
CA TRP A 70 7.01 14.67 3.32
C TRP A 70 8.16 13.91 3.97
N HIS A 71 9.20 14.60 4.43
CA HIS A 71 10.35 13.97 5.05
C HIS A 71 9.98 13.23 6.34
N GLN A 72 9.03 13.75 7.11
CA GLN A 72 8.57 13.12 8.34
C GLN A 72 7.54 12.02 8.06
N LEU A 73 6.52 12.32 7.26
CA LEU A 73 5.45 11.38 6.93
C LEU A 73 5.98 10.16 6.15
N SER A 74 6.97 10.34 5.27
CA SER A 74 7.49 9.23 4.44
C SER A 74 8.18 8.13 5.26
N LEU A 75 8.73 8.46 6.44
CA LEU A 75 9.31 7.49 7.37
C LEU A 75 8.26 6.56 7.99
N HIS A 76 7.01 7.02 8.04
CA HIS A 76 5.90 6.33 8.70
C HIS A 76 4.79 5.92 7.74
N PHE A 77 5.02 6.07 6.43
CA PHE A 77 3.98 5.92 5.42
C PHE A 77 3.51 4.47 5.30
N GLU A 78 2.29 4.21 5.79
CA GLU A 78 1.72 2.86 5.83
C GLU A 78 0.75 2.55 4.69
N THR A 79 0.61 1.26 4.41
CA THR A 79 -0.46 0.74 3.56
C THR A 79 -1.67 0.43 4.43
N GLN A 80 -2.86 0.86 4.01
CA GLN A 80 -4.09 0.53 4.74
C GLN A 80 -4.32 -0.98 4.85
N ARG A 81 -4.75 -1.43 6.03
CA ARG A 81 -4.87 -2.85 6.36
C ARG A 81 -5.91 -3.58 5.51
N ASN A 82 -7.03 -2.92 5.23
CA ASN A 82 -8.06 -3.36 4.30
C ASN A 82 -8.64 -2.14 3.56
N GLN A 83 -9.60 -2.34 2.66
CA GLN A 83 -10.13 -1.27 1.80
C GLN A 83 -10.92 -0.16 2.53
N ALA A 84 -11.30 -0.35 3.80
CA ALA A 84 -11.98 0.64 4.63
C ALA A 84 -11.06 1.35 5.65
N PHE A 85 -9.81 0.89 5.78
CA PHE A 85 -8.85 1.35 6.79
C PHE A 85 -8.02 2.59 6.41
N CYS A 86 -8.41 3.31 5.36
CA CYS A 86 -7.66 4.48 4.90
C CYS A 86 -7.52 5.58 5.97
N SER A 87 -8.55 5.80 6.79
CA SER A 87 -8.47 6.76 7.91
C SER A 87 -7.49 6.29 8.99
N ALA A 88 -7.47 5.01 9.35
CA ALA A 88 -6.53 4.44 10.33
C ALA A 88 -5.07 4.53 9.85
N ALA A 89 -4.81 4.16 8.60
CA ALA A 89 -3.48 4.24 8.00
C ALA A 89 -2.96 5.69 7.90
N THR A 90 -3.86 6.61 7.52
CA THR A 90 -3.56 8.05 7.52
C THR A 90 -3.23 8.53 8.92
N SER A 91 -4.03 8.12 9.91
CA SER A 91 -3.87 8.51 11.31
C SER A 91 -2.52 8.08 11.86
N VAL A 92 -2.13 6.82 11.73
CA VAL A 92 -0.84 6.36 12.28
C VAL A 92 0.36 6.94 11.54
N THR A 93 0.22 7.25 10.24
CA THR A 93 1.27 7.97 9.50
C THR A 93 1.49 9.35 10.11
N ILE A 94 0.40 10.09 10.40
CA ILE A 94 0.45 11.42 11.01
C ILE A 94 0.91 11.36 12.48
N LEU A 95 0.35 10.47 13.29
CA LEU A 95 0.65 10.37 14.72
C LEU A 95 2.10 9.97 14.98
N ASN A 96 2.66 9.04 14.18
CA ASN A 96 4.08 8.71 14.30
C ASN A 96 4.98 9.89 13.87
N ALA A 97 4.59 10.63 12.82
CA ALA A 97 5.32 11.84 12.42
C ALA A 97 5.28 12.95 13.50
N LEU A 98 4.22 13.01 14.31
CA LEU A 98 4.12 13.84 15.51
C LEU A 98 4.90 13.29 16.71
N GLY A 99 5.37 12.05 16.66
CA GLY A 99 6.21 11.46 17.72
C GLY A 99 7.52 12.22 17.90
N GLY A 100 8.06 12.82 16.82
CA GLY A 100 9.19 13.74 16.89
C GLY A 100 8.92 15.00 17.72
N ASP A 101 7.66 15.37 17.89
CA ASP A 101 7.19 16.51 18.68
C ASP A 101 6.68 16.10 20.07
N GLY A 102 7.03 14.89 20.54
CA GLY A 102 6.75 14.43 21.91
C GLY A 102 5.40 13.74 22.12
N LEU A 103 4.67 13.43 21.05
CA LEU A 103 3.43 12.64 21.17
C LEU A 103 3.75 11.21 21.62
N ALA A 104 3.19 10.81 22.77
CA ALA A 104 3.39 9.48 23.31
C ALA A 104 2.68 8.40 22.47
N ALA A 105 3.45 7.44 21.95
CA ALA A 105 2.92 6.30 21.23
C ALA A 105 2.60 5.11 22.16
N PRO A 106 1.58 4.30 21.84
CA PRO A 106 1.38 3.00 22.47
C PRO A 106 2.48 2.02 22.05
N THR A 107 2.60 0.89 22.76
CA THR A 107 3.49 -0.20 22.36
C THR A 107 2.66 -1.35 21.80
N ASP A 108 2.83 -1.64 20.51
CA ASP A 108 2.28 -2.83 19.89
C ASP A 108 2.95 -4.09 20.45
N GLY A 109 2.20 -5.18 20.60
CA GLY A 109 2.72 -6.46 21.09
C GLY A 109 3.90 -6.98 20.28
N PHE A 110 3.90 -6.76 18.95
CA PHE A 110 4.98 -7.18 18.06
C PHE A 110 6.25 -6.34 18.15
N TYR A 111 6.14 -5.10 18.61
CA TYR A 111 7.25 -4.14 18.60
C TYR A 111 7.81 -3.82 19.98
N LYS A 112 7.36 -4.54 21.03
CA LYS A 112 7.91 -4.38 22.38
C LYS A 112 9.45 -4.49 22.39
N PRO A 113 10.16 -3.60 23.09
CA PRO A 113 9.63 -2.54 23.97
C PRO A 113 9.38 -1.18 23.27
N PHE A 114 9.55 -1.08 21.96
CA PHE A 114 9.56 0.19 21.23
C PHE A 114 8.13 0.76 21.02
N PRO A 115 7.82 1.97 21.53
CA PRO A 115 6.54 2.63 21.28
C PRO A 115 6.38 3.02 19.81
N TYR A 116 5.25 2.67 19.20
CA TYR A 116 4.96 2.97 17.80
C TYR A 116 3.46 2.83 17.53
N PHE A 117 2.85 3.82 16.88
CA PHE A 117 1.46 3.72 16.44
C PHE A 117 1.34 2.74 15.27
N THR A 118 0.53 1.72 15.43
CA THR A 118 0.07 0.80 14.38
C THR A 118 -1.43 0.94 14.20
N GLN A 119 -1.94 0.59 13.01
CA GLN A 119 -3.40 0.60 12.77
C GLN A 119 -4.15 -0.26 13.81
N ARG A 120 -3.51 -1.28 14.39
CA ARG A 120 -4.03 -2.08 15.51
C ARG A 120 -4.11 -1.29 16.80
N THR A 121 -3.00 -0.66 17.19
CA THR A 121 -2.91 0.04 18.48
C THR A 121 -3.90 1.19 18.63
N LEU A 122 -4.43 1.75 17.54
CA LEU A 122 -5.49 2.77 17.60
C LEU A 122 -6.72 2.25 18.38
N PHE A 123 -7.10 1.00 18.16
CA PHE A 123 -8.30 0.39 18.75
C PHE A 123 -8.06 -0.25 20.12
N ASN A 124 -6.82 -0.21 20.62
CA ASN A 124 -6.53 -0.53 22.02
C ASN A 124 -6.85 0.66 22.94
N ASN A 125 -7.12 1.84 22.38
CA ASN A 125 -7.45 3.04 23.15
C ASN A 125 -8.95 3.05 23.51
N ALA A 126 -9.26 3.07 24.82
CA ALA A 126 -10.63 3.07 25.32
C ALA A 126 -11.44 4.33 24.94
N CYS A 127 -10.78 5.47 24.67
CA CYS A 127 -11.45 6.67 24.14
C CYS A 127 -11.95 6.43 22.71
N VAL A 128 -11.12 5.83 21.85
CA VAL A 128 -11.49 5.49 20.47
C VAL A 128 -12.72 4.58 20.46
N ASN A 129 -12.74 3.57 21.32
CA ASN A 129 -13.86 2.62 21.42
C ASN A 129 -15.17 3.20 21.99
N LYS A 130 -15.20 4.50 22.32
CA LYS A 130 -16.39 5.23 22.79
C LYS A 130 -16.85 6.31 21.81
N VAL A 131 -16.09 6.56 20.74
CA VAL A 131 -16.46 7.54 19.72
C VAL A 131 -17.77 7.10 19.07
N ALA A 132 -18.76 7.98 19.08
CA ALA A 132 -20.03 7.72 18.40
C ALA A 132 -19.83 7.66 16.89
N THR A 133 -20.62 6.82 16.22
CA THR A 133 -20.58 6.65 14.77
C THR A 133 -21.87 7.12 14.11
N HIS A 134 -21.88 7.17 12.79
CA HIS A 134 -23.06 7.44 11.98
C HIS A 134 -24.13 6.35 12.12
N GLU A 135 -23.77 5.16 12.59
CA GLU A 135 -24.72 4.10 12.93
C GLU A 135 -25.18 4.27 14.39
N ALA A 136 -26.48 4.53 14.56
CA ALA A 136 -27.06 4.82 15.86
C ALA A 136 -26.84 3.68 16.86
N GLY A 137 -26.27 4.00 18.02
CA GLY A 137 -26.01 3.03 19.08
C GLY A 137 -24.77 2.16 18.86
N ILE A 138 -24.01 2.38 17.79
CA ILE A 138 -22.76 1.68 17.52
C ILE A 138 -21.58 2.64 17.78
N ALA A 139 -20.65 2.21 18.63
CA ALA A 139 -19.41 2.93 18.88
C ALA A 139 -18.33 2.49 17.89
N MET A 140 -17.35 3.37 17.66
CA MET A 140 -16.21 3.08 16.81
C MET A 140 -15.46 1.85 17.35
N SER A 141 -15.15 0.91 16.46
CA SER A 141 -14.46 -0.34 16.79
C SER A 141 -13.64 -0.78 15.57
N VAL A 142 -12.73 -1.75 15.75
CA VAL A 142 -12.00 -2.34 14.61
C VAL A 142 -12.98 -2.96 13.60
N LYS A 143 -14.03 -3.62 14.12
CA LYS A 143 -15.11 -4.21 13.32
C LYS A 143 -15.89 -3.15 12.55
N PHE A 144 -16.30 -2.08 13.22
CA PHE A 144 -17.00 -0.97 12.59
C PHE A 144 -16.17 -0.35 11.48
N LEU A 145 -14.92 0.05 11.78
CA LEU A 145 -14.07 0.68 10.77
C LEU A 145 -13.81 -0.25 9.58
N ALA A 146 -13.69 -1.56 9.81
CA ALA A 146 -13.44 -2.54 8.75
C ALA A 146 -14.60 -2.67 7.75
N MET A 147 -15.82 -2.40 8.21
CA MET A 147 -17.02 -2.55 7.41
C MET A 147 -17.51 -1.23 6.80
N HIS A 148 -17.34 -0.12 7.52
CA HIS A 148 -17.96 1.15 7.17
C HIS A 148 -16.96 2.24 6.77
N GLY A 149 -15.69 2.10 7.16
CA GLY A 149 -14.75 3.23 7.16
C GLY A 149 -15.15 4.26 8.23
N ALA A 150 -14.72 5.51 8.06
CA ALA A 150 -15.05 6.60 8.98
C ALA A 150 -15.53 7.84 8.20
N THR A 151 -16.47 8.58 8.78
CA THR A 151 -16.83 9.93 8.32
C THR A 151 -15.73 10.93 8.72
N LEU A 152 -15.75 12.17 8.17
CA LEU A 152 -14.78 13.20 8.58
C LEU A 152 -14.86 13.49 10.09
N HIS A 153 -16.08 13.54 10.64
CA HIS A 153 -16.29 13.87 12.04
C HIS A 153 -15.85 12.73 12.96
N GLU A 154 -16.21 11.49 12.65
CA GLU A 154 -15.72 10.30 13.37
C GLU A 154 -14.20 10.22 13.36
N TRP A 155 -13.59 10.51 12.20
CA TRP A 155 -12.15 10.52 12.04
C TRP A 155 -11.48 11.54 12.96
N GLN A 156 -11.99 12.78 12.99
CA GLN A 156 -11.49 13.78 13.91
C GLN A 156 -11.68 13.37 15.37
N ALA A 157 -12.85 12.86 15.74
CA ALA A 157 -13.16 12.48 17.12
C ALA A 157 -12.22 11.39 17.64
N TYR A 158 -11.91 10.36 16.84
CA TYR A 158 -10.98 9.33 17.31
C TYR A 158 -9.52 9.80 17.29
N LEU A 159 -9.14 10.71 16.39
CA LEU A 159 -7.80 11.32 16.43
C LEU A 159 -7.61 12.19 17.68
N ALA A 160 -8.67 12.90 18.12
CA ALA A 160 -8.66 13.70 19.35
C ALA A 160 -8.34 12.87 20.60
N CYS A 161 -8.65 11.56 20.61
CA CYS A 161 -8.27 10.65 21.69
C CYS A 161 -6.75 10.50 21.87
N PHE A 162 -5.95 10.91 20.88
CA PHE A 162 -4.48 10.87 20.94
C PHE A 162 -3.88 12.25 21.04
N THR A 163 -4.41 13.22 20.30
CA THR A 163 -3.85 14.57 20.23
C THR A 163 -4.49 15.55 21.20
N GLY A 164 -5.54 15.15 21.92
CA GLY A 164 -6.45 16.07 22.60
C GLY A 164 -7.29 16.90 21.61
N GLU A 165 -8.41 17.44 22.09
CA GLU A 165 -9.30 18.29 21.29
C GLU A 165 -8.60 19.54 20.74
N ALA A 166 -7.66 20.11 21.49
CA ALA A 166 -6.89 21.27 21.04
C ALA A 166 -5.84 20.92 19.95
N GLY A 167 -5.47 19.63 19.84
CA GLY A 167 -4.47 19.15 18.88
C GLY A 167 -5.04 18.81 17.51
N ILE A 168 -6.36 18.88 17.32
CA ILE A 168 -6.98 18.59 16.03
C ILE A 168 -8.14 19.53 15.73
N ASN A 169 -8.21 19.99 14.49
CA ASN A 169 -9.39 20.66 13.95
C ASN A 169 -9.82 19.96 12.66
N HIS A 170 -11.12 19.90 12.40
CA HIS A 170 -11.65 19.45 11.10
C HIS A 170 -12.49 20.55 10.47
N THR A 171 -12.40 20.66 9.15
CA THR A 171 -13.18 21.61 8.36
C THR A 171 -13.95 20.85 7.29
N HIS A 172 -15.27 20.99 7.33
CA HIS A 172 -16.12 20.54 6.23
C HIS A 172 -15.91 21.46 5.03
N ALA A 173 -15.65 20.90 3.86
CA ALA A 173 -15.31 21.68 2.68
C ALA A 173 -16.45 22.63 2.27
N SER A 174 -17.70 22.23 2.48
CA SER A 174 -18.87 23.08 2.19
C SER A 174 -19.01 24.31 3.10
N THR A 175 -18.24 24.41 4.18
CA THR A 175 -18.27 25.56 5.12
C THR A 175 -17.08 26.49 4.94
N ALA A 176 -16.20 26.23 3.98
CA ALA A 176 -14.97 26.97 3.75
C ALA A 176 -14.73 27.12 2.23
N SER A 177 -13.63 27.75 1.84
CA SER A 177 -13.23 27.89 0.43
C SER A 177 -11.93 27.15 0.13
N ALA A 178 -11.61 26.95 -1.15
CA ALA A 178 -10.31 26.45 -1.56
C ALA A 178 -9.16 27.33 -1.06
N ASP A 179 -9.36 28.65 -0.99
CA ASP A 179 -8.39 29.58 -0.41
C ASP A 179 -8.20 29.38 1.10
N ALA A 180 -9.28 29.04 1.83
CA ALA A 180 -9.16 28.68 3.24
C ALA A 180 -8.36 27.39 3.42
N PHE A 181 -8.65 26.37 2.61
CA PHE A 181 -7.89 25.13 2.60
C PHE A 181 -6.40 25.36 2.30
N ARG A 182 -6.09 26.19 1.28
CA ARG A 182 -4.71 26.58 0.95
C ARG A 182 -4.01 27.28 2.11
N ARG A 183 -4.69 28.20 2.80
CA ARG A 183 -4.15 28.87 3.98
C ARG A 183 -3.86 27.88 5.11
N ASP A 184 -4.76 26.94 5.36
CA ASP A 184 -4.56 25.92 6.39
C ASP A 184 -3.37 25.01 6.08
N VAL A 185 -3.22 24.58 4.82
CA VAL A 185 -2.06 23.78 4.36
C VAL A 185 -0.75 24.56 4.54
N ILE A 186 -0.70 25.80 4.07
CA ILE A 186 0.49 26.67 4.23
C ILE A 186 0.79 26.88 5.71
N ALA A 187 -0.21 27.21 6.53
CA ALA A 187 -0.04 27.47 7.94
C ALA A 187 0.44 26.23 8.72
N ALA A 188 -0.06 25.05 8.36
CA ALA A 188 0.37 23.79 8.95
C ALA A 188 1.83 23.47 8.63
N PHE A 189 2.26 23.77 7.40
CA PHE A 189 3.59 23.43 6.89
C PHE A 189 4.63 24.55 7.04
N ALA A 190 4.27 25.68 7.64
CA ALA A 190 5.12 26.86 7.77
C ALA A 190 6.27 26.70 8.78
N ALA A 191 6.42 25.55 9.42
CA ALA A 191 7.58 25.25 10.27
C ALA A 191 8.84 25.13 9.41
N SER A 192 9.94 25.74 9.85
CA SER A 192 11.25 25.57 9.21
C SER A 192 12.05 24.50 9.94
N VAL A 193 12.94 23.82 9.21
CA VAL A 193 13.90 22.85 9.77
C VAL A 193 14.76 23.48 10.88
N ASP A 194 14.94 24.79 10.85
CA ASP A 194 15.78 25.56 11.77
C ASP A 194 15.00 26.21 12.93
N SER A 195 13.67 26.13 12.92
CA SER A 195 12.79 26.81 13.88
C SER A 195 12.16 25.78 14.81
N SER A 196 12.86 25.50 15.92
CA SER A 196 12.33 24.72 17.05
C SER A 196 11.12 25.37 17.75
N SER A 197 10.64 26.52 17.26
CA SER A 197 9.59 27.32 17.90
C SER A 197 8.18 27.04 17.37
N ARG A 198 8.01 26.29 16.28
CA ARG A 198 6.69 25.81 15.83
C ARG A 198 6.76 24.35 15.38
N PRO A 199 6.15 23.40 16.12
CA PRO A 199 6.06 22.02 15.66
C PRO A 199 5.30 21.97 14.34
N VAL A 200 5.72 21.08 13.43
CA VAL A 200 5.05 20.86 12.15
C VAL A 200 3.64 20.34 12.45
N ARG A 201 2.61 20.97 11.87
CA ARG A 201 1.28 20.38 11.85
C ARG A 201 1.10 19.63 10.54
N TYR A 202 0.33 18.56 10.58
CA TYR A 202 0.05 17.74 9.43
C TYR A 202 -1.39 17.94 8.96
N VAL A 203 -1.61 17.78 7.66
CA VAL A 203 -2.94 17.88 7.06
C VAL A 203 -3.34 16.50 6.54
N GLY A 204 -4.51 16.05 6.95
CA GLY A 204 -5.19 14.89 6.40
C GLY A 204 -6.42 15.32 5.60
N ILE A 205 -6.70 14.64 4.50
CA ILE A 205 -7.89 14.92 3.68
C ILE A 205 -8.84 13.73 3.66
N ASN A 206 -10.14 14.01 3.62
CA ASN A 206 -11.22 13.11 3.27
C ASN A 206 -11.82 13.62 1.96
N PHE A 207 -11.70 12.86 0.87
CA PHE A 207 -12.09 13.28 -0.47
C PHE A 207 -12.76 12.14 -1.24
N HIS A 208 -13.50 12.47 -2.30
CA HIS A 208 -14.11 11.48 -3.18
C HIS A 208 -13.22 11.22 -4.40
N ARG A 209 -12.76 9.98 -4.59
CA ARG A 209 -11.78 9.62 -5.64
C ARG A 209 -12.25 9.96 -7.06
N SER A 210 -13.54 9.76 -7.37
CA SER A 210 -14.04 10.05 -8.72
C SER A 210 -13.86 11.51 -9.15
N GLU A 211 -13.86 12.44 -8.19
CA GLU A 211 -13.72 13.88 -8.48
C GLU A 211 -12.30 14.29 -8.85
N VAL A 212 -11.31 13.47 -8.49
CA VAL A 212 -9.93 13.63 -8.98
C VAL A 212 -9.63 12.74 -10.19
N GLY A 213 -10.59 11.94 -10.66
CA GLY A 213 -10.44 11.03 -11.79
C GLY A 213 -9.95 9.63 -11.42
N GLU A 214 -9.91 9.30 -10.13
CA GLU A 214 -9.52 7.99 -9.63
C GLU A 214 -10.73 7.05 -9.47
N ILE A 215 -10.48 5.74 -9.49
CA ILE A 215 -11.50 4.71 -9.29
C ILE A 215 -11.73 4.53 -7.80
N GLY A 216 -12.96 4.75 -7.33
CA GLY A 216 -13.39 4.47 -5.96
C GLY A 216 -14.33 5.52 -5.39
N GLY A 217 -14.73 5.33 -4.14
CA GLY A 217 -15.58 6.26 -3.40
C GLY A 217 -14.79 7.22 -2.51
N GLY A 218 -15.31 7.48 -1.31
CA GLY A 218 -14.61 8.25 -0.28
C GLY A 218 -13.27 7.63 0.12
N HIS A 219 -12.28 8.47 0.38
CA HIS A 219 -10.92 8.05 0.75
C HIS A 219 -10.26 9.07 1.67
N MET A 220 -9.31 8.61 2.49
CA MET A 220 -8.50 9.46 3.35
C MET A 220 -7.01 9.23 3.13
N SER A 221 -6.22 10.30 3.13
CA SER A 221 -4.77 10.26 3.01
C SER A 221 -4.13 11.54 3.56
N PRO A 222 -2.86 11.51 3.98
CA PRO A 222 -2.13 12.71 4.36
C PRO A 222 -1.69 13.52 3.14
N ILE A 223 -1.51 14.82 3.33
CA ILE A 223 -0.78 15.69 2.41
C ILE A 223 0.67 15.74 2.84
N GLY A 224 1.57 15.33 1.93
CA GLY A 224 3.00 15.29 2.19
C GLY A 224 3.72 16.61 1.90
N ALA A 225 3.23 17.41 0.95
CA ALA A 225 3.90 18.63 0.54
C ALA A 225 2.95 19.56 -0.19
N TYR A 226 3.32 20.83 -0.29
CA TYR A 226 2.64 21.83 -1.10
C TYR A 226 3.66 22.63 -1.92
N ASP A 227 3.37 22.78 -3.20
CA ASP A 227 4.12 23.63 -4.12
C ASP A 227 3.27 24.83 -4.54
N ALA A 228 3.69 26.03 -4.13
CA ALA A 228 2.99 27.27 -4.43
C ALA A 228 3.11 27.69 -5.90
N ALA A 229 4.19 27.31 -6.60
CA ALA A 229 4.40 27.70 -8.00
C ALA A 229 3.40 27.03 -8.93
N THR A 230 3.07 25.76 -8.66
CA THR A 230 2.09 25.01 -9.44
C THR A 230 0.73 24.85 -8.76
N ASP A 231 0.55 25.37 -7.54
CA ASP A 231 -0.65 25.21 -6.70
C ASP A 231 -1.08 23.74 -6.60
N ARG A 232 -0.12 22.87 -6.24
CA ARG A 232 -0.31 21.42 -6.11
C ARG A 232 0.01 20.95 -4.70
N VAL A 233 -0.74 19.96 -4.25
CA VAL A 233 -0.48 19.21 -3.03
C VAL A 233 -0.05 17.79 -3.38
N LEU A 234 0.89 17.23 -2.62
CA LEU A 234 1.31 15.84 -2.74
C LEU A 234 0.39 14.97 -1.87
N VAL A 235 -0.55 14.26 -2.49
CA VAL A 235 -1.42 13.30 -1.81
C VAL A 235 -0.65 11.99 -1.60
N MET A 236 -0.41 11.62 -0.34
CA MET A 236 0.31 10.41 0.03
C MET A 236 -0.65 9.22 0.16
N ASP A 237 -1.07 8.64 -0.97
CA ASP A 237 -2.14 7.63 -0.97
C ASP A 237 -1.81 6.36 -0.16
N VAL A 238 -2.51 6.15 0.96
CA VAL A 238 -2.37 4.97 1.84
C VAL A 238 -2.92 3.68 1.23
N SER A 239 -3.70 3.74 0.14
CA SER A 239 -3.99 2.60 -0.74
C SER A 239 -2.80 2.31 -1.66
N ARG A 240 -1.61 2.09 -1.08
CA ARG A 240 -0.34 1.96 -1.82
C ARG A 240 -0.30 0.79 -2.81
N TYR A 241 -1.22 -0.17 -2.66
CA TYR A 241 -1.43 -1.27 -3.61
C TYR A 241 -2.22 -0.85 -4.86
N LYS A 242 -2.89 0.31 -4.84
CA LYS A 242 -3.84 0.79 -5.84
C LYS A 242 -3.33 2.00 -6.61
N TYR A 243 -2.82 3.02 -5.92
CA TYR A 243 -2.30 4.25 -6.50
C TYR A 243 -0.97 4.67 -5.84
N PRO A 244 -0.08 5.36 -6.59
CA PRO A 244 1.12 5.97 -6.03
C PRO A 244 0.77 7.31 -5.35
N PRO A 245 1.71 7.92 -4.60
CA PRO A 245 1.60 9.33 -4.27
C PRO A 245 1.60 10.20 -5.53
N VAL A 246 0.71 11.19 -5.57
CA VAL A 246 0.46 12.04 -6.73
C VAL A 246 0.42 13.52 -6.35
N TRP A 247 0.96 14.36 -7.22
CA TRP A 247 0.80 15.81 -7.15
C TRP A 247 -0.47 16.23 -7.88
N THR A 248 -1.49 16.59 -7.12
CA THR A 248 -2.80 16.99 -7.62
C THR A 248 -3.01 18.49 -7.37
N LYS A 249 -3.69 19.18 -8.28
CA LYS A 249 -4.04 20.60 -8.10
C LYS A 249 -4.86 20.78 -6.82
N LEU A 250 -4.51 21.76 -6.00
CA LEU A 250 -5.18 22.01 -4.71
C LEU A 250 -6.69 22.23 -4.90
N GLU A 251 -7.06 22.98 -5.93
CA GLU A 251 -8.46 23.21 -6.31
C GLU A 251 -9.23 21.92 -6.67
N ALA A 252 -8.57 20.95 -7.32
CA ALA A 252 -9.19 19.68 -7.65
C ALA A 252 -9.40 18.83 -6.39
N VAL A 253 -8.42 18.79 -5.49
CA VAL A 253 -8.57 18.14 -4.18
C VAL A 253 -9.68 18.80 -3.37
N TYR A 254 -9.74 20.13 -3.34
CA TYR A 254 -10.82 20.85 -2.66
C TYR A 254 -12.20 20.49 -3.20
N ARG A 255 -12.39 20.45 -4.53
CA ARG A 255 -13.65 20.01 -5.15
C ARG A 255 -14.02 18.58 -4.75
N ALA A 256 -13.04 17.68 -4.70
CA ALA A 256 -13.25 16.31 -4.24
C ALA A 256 -13.64 16.20 -2.77
N MET A 257 -13.17 17.11 -1.93
CA MET A 257 -13.60 17.25 -0.53
C MET A 257 -14.99 17.90 -0.42
N ASN A 258 -15.33 18.83 -1.32
CA ASN A 258 -16.64 19.50 -1.36
C ASN A 258 -17.75 18.65 -1.99
N THR A 259 -17.72 17.36 -1.70
CA THR A 259 -18.75 16.38 -2.05
C THR A 259 -19.44 15.88 -0.80
N THR A 260 -20.73 15.58 -0.89
CA THR A 260 -21.47 14.98 0.23
C THR A 260 -21.04 13.54 0.45
N ASP A 261 -20.76 13.20 1.70
CA ASP A 261 -20.60 11.84 2.17
C ASP A 261 -21.97 11.29 2.57
N GLY A 262 -22.36 10.17 1.95
CA GLY A 262 -23.68 9.57 2.16
C GLY A 262 -23.90 9.05 3.58
N ALA A 263 -22.83 8.64 4.27
CA ALA A 263 -22.92 8.14 5.65
C ALA A 263 -23.22 9.26 6.66
N SER A 264 -22.58 10.42 6.50
CA SER A 264 -22.77 11.56 7.42
C SER A 264 -23.83 12.56 6.97
N GLY A 265 -24.22 12.56 5.69
CA GLY A 265 -25.06 13.61 5.10
C GLY A 265 -24.39 14.98 5.04
N ARG A 266 -23.08 15.07 5.31
CA ARG A 266 -22.28 16.30 5.33
C ARG A 266 -21.21 16.25 4.24
N SER A 267 -20.64 17.39 3.89
CA SER A 267 -19.49 17.37 2.96
C SER A 267 -18.30 16.64 3.59
N ARG A 268 -17.38 16.15 2.76
CA ARG A 268 -16.06 15.73 3.24
C ARG A 268 -15.21 16.97 3.58
N GLY A 269 -13.89 16.87 3.63
CA GLY A 269 -13.08 17.98 4.13
C GLY A 269 -11.68 17.57 4.56
N TRP A 270 -11.06 18.39 5.39
CA TRP A 270 -9.70 18.16 5.87
C TRP A 270 -9.63 18.26 7.39
N VAL A 271 -8.58 17.65 7.94
CA VAL A 271 -8.16 17.79 9.33
C VAL A 271 -6.78 18.44 9.38
N VAL A 272 -6.57 19.31 10.35
CA VAL A 272 -5.24 19.83 10.71
C VAL A 272 -4.90 19.27 12.08
N VAL A 273 -3.77 18.57 12.17
CA VAL A 273 -3.35 17.80 13.35
C VAL A 273 -2.01 18.30 13.86
N GLY A 274 -1.87 18.53 15.16
CA GLY A 274 -0.64 18.91 15.83
C GLY A 274 -0.54 18.29 17.22
N GLY A 275 0.65 18.31 17.82
CA GLY A 275 0.82 17.90 19.21
C GLY A 275 0.16 18.91 20.16
N SER A 276 -0.68 18.45 21.07
CA SER A 276 -1.00 19.21 22.28
C SER A 276 -0.10 18.70 23.42
N GLY A 277 0.51 19.62 24.15
CA GLY A 277 1.54 19.33 25.15
C GLY A 277 1.03 18.76 26.48
N ASP A 278 0.04 17.87 26.49
CA ASP A 278 -0.42 17.22 27.72
C ASP A 278 -0.51 15.69 27.59
N SER A 279 0.37 15.04 28.35
CA SER A 279 0.55 13.59 28.47
C SER A 279 -0.35 12.96 29.55
N MET A 280 -1.00 11.83 29.22
CA MET A 280 -1.33 10.64 30.05
C MET A 280 -2.63 9.99 29.49
N SER A 281 -2.74 8.67 29.26
CA SER A 281 -2.67 7.61 30.27
C SER A 281 -2.45 6.22 29.62
N ARG A 282 -1.72 5.36 30.35
CA ARG A 282 -1.36 3.97 30.05
C ARG A 282 -2.56 3.02 30.15
N SER A 283 -2.70 2.11 29.19
CA SER A 283 -3.14 0.73 29.46
C SER A 283 -2.65 -0.21 28.36
N GLY A 284 -2.00 -1.31 28.76
CA GLY A 284 -1.42 -2.30 27.87
C GLY A 284 -2.25 -3.59 27.86
N GLY A 285 -2.40 -4.19 26.68
CA GLY A 285 -2.95 -5.53 26.47
C GLY A 285 -2.08 -6.31 25.46
N ARG A 286 -1.86 -7.60 25.74
CA ARG A 286 -1.16 -8.58 24.87
C ARG A 286 -2.21 -9.41 24.13
N ASP A 287 -1.95 -9.77 22.87
CA ASP A 287 -2.26 -11.13 22.39
C ASP A 287 -1.52 -11.51 21.10
N THR A 288 -1.40 -12.82 20.87
CA THR A 288 -0.63 -13.52 19.83
C THR A 288 -1.52 -14.44 18.99
N GLY A 289 -1.29 -14.56 17.68
CA GLY A 289 -1.87 -15.64 16.86
C GLY A 289 -1.57 -15.53 15.37
N SER A 290 -1.23 -16.65 14.73
CA SER A 290 -0.70 -16.80 13.37
C SER A 290 -1.61 -17.63 12.47
N ASP A 291 -1.72 -17.28 11.17
CA ASP A 291 -2.53 -18.03 10.19
C ASP A 291 -1.67 -18.72 9.11
N ALA A 292 -2.07 -19.96 8.78
CA ALA A 292 -1.60 -20.76 7.65
C ALA A 292 -2.59 -20.67 6.48
N ASP A 293 -2.07 -20.58 5.25
CA ASP A 293 -2.85 -20.53 3.99
C ASP A 293 -2.97 -21.91 3.33
N SER A 294 -4.10 -22.15 2.65
CA SER A 294 -4.29 -23.24 1.68
C SER A 294 -4.96 -22.72 0.41
N ASP A 295 -4.44 -23.21 -0.74
CA ASP A 295 -4.75 -22.81 -2.13
C ASP A 295 -6.15 -23.28 -2.61
N ILE A 296 -6.96 -22.36 -3.16
CA ILE A 296 -8.19 -22.67 -3.94
C ILE A 296 -8.32 -21.69 -5.13
N GLY A 297 -8.85 -22.18 -6.25
CA GLY A 297 -8.99 -21.50 -7.54
C GLY A 297 -9.57 -20.07 -7.50
N ALA A 298 -9.01 -19.20 -8.34
CA ALA A 298 -8.90 -17.76 -8.12
C ALA A 298 -10.20 -16.93 -8.09
N ALA A 299 -11.19 -17.26 -8.92
CA ALA A 299 -12.38 -16.42 -9.08
C ALA A 299 -13.51 -16.86 -8.14
N ASP A 300 -13.73 -18.18 -8.03
CA ASP A 300 -14.75 -18.75 -7.15
C ASP A 300 -14.39 -18.58 -5.67
N ALA A 301 -13.10 -18.62 -5.32
CA ALA A 301 -12.63 -18.38 -3.96
C ALA A 301 -12.91 -16.94 -3.50
N VAL A 302 -12.71 -15.95 -4.36
CA VAL A 302 -13.00 -14.54 -4.02
C VAL A 302 -14.50 -14.34 -3.82
N ALA A 303 -15.34 -14.87 -4.72
CA ALA A 303 -16.80 -14.78 -4.58
C ALA A 303 -17.30 -15.49 -3.30
N ALA A 304 -16.77 -16.69 -3.00
CA ALA A 304 -17.10 -17.42 -1.79
C ALA A 304 -16.67 -16.68 -0.51
N ALA A 305 -15.46 -16.12 -0.50
CA ALA A 305 -14.97 -15.32 0.63
C ALA A 305 -15.83 -14.06 0.86
N LEU A 306 -16.25 -13.40 -0.21
CA LEU A 306 -17.18 -12.26 -0.13
C LEU A 306 -18.55 -12.69 0.43
N ALA A 307 -19.07 -13.84 0.00
CA ALA A 307 -20.36 -14.36 0.47
C ALA A 307 -20.32 -14.82 1.94
N ALA A 308 -19.18 -15.34 2.42
CA ALA A 308 -19.00 -15.80 3.80
C ALA A 308 -18.76 -14.66 4.81
N ARG A 309 -18.31 -13.48 4.33
CA ARG A 309 -17.90 -12.36 5.20
C ARG A 309 -18.97 -11.92 6.20
N PRO A 310 -20.27 -11.74 5.84
CA PRO A 310 -21.27 -11.35 6.82
C PRO A 310 -21.41 -12.33 7.98
N ALA A 311 -21.39 -13.64 7.70
CA ALA A 311 -21.45 -14.67 8.73
C ALA A 311 -20.21 -14.69 9.62
N CYS A 312 -19.02 -14.51 9.03
CA CYS A 312 -17.77 -14.38 9.77
C CYS A 312 -17.78 -13.14 10.70
N MET A 313 -18.18 -11.98 10.16
CA MET A 313 -18.25 -10.72 10.93
C MET A 313 -19.31 -10.76 12.04
N ALA A 314 -20.37 -11.56 11.89
CA ALA A 314 -21.40 -11.72 12.92
C ALA A 314 -20.87 -12.37 14.21
N VAL A 315 -19.87 -13.25 14.11
CA VAL A 315 -19.25 -13.92 15.26
C VAL A 315 -17.96 -13.25 15.74
N ALA A 316 -17.35 -12.41 14.93
CA ALA A 316 -16.17 -11.63 15.31
C ALA A 316 -16.55 -10.57 16.37
N GLY A 317 -15.80 -10.55 17.47
CA GLY A 317 -15.96 -9.55 18.53
C GLY A 317 -15.63 -8.13 18.03
N GLU A 318 -16.28 -7.11 18.60
CA GLU A 318 -16.13 -5.72 18.17
C GLU A 318 -14.69 -5.20 18.21
N SER A 319 -13.94 -5.62 19.24
CA SER A 319 -12.54 -5.26 19.47
C SER A 319 -11.55 -6.36 19.07
N ASP A 320 -12.03 -7.51 18.58
CA ASP A 320 -11.17 -8.64 18.22
C ASP A 320 -10.53 -8.39 16.85
N TRP A 321 -9.35 -7.80 16.86
CA TRP A 321 -8.64 -7.44 15.65
C TRP A 321 -8.35 -8.66 14.77
N ASP A 322 -7.92 -9.78 15.34
CA ASP A 322 -7.47 -10.93 14.55
C ASP A 322 -8.66 -11.64 13.91
N ALA A 323 -9.76 -11.82 14.63
CA ALA A 323 -11.00 -12.34 14.05
C ALA A 323 -11.53 -11.41 12.95
N VAL A 324 -11.59 -10.09 13.19
CA VAL A 324 -12.08 -9.11 12.20
C VAL A 324 -11.20 -9.10 10.96
N MET A 325 -9.87 -9.05 11.11
CA MET A 325 -8.97 -9.02 9.97
C MET A 325 -8.94 -10.34 9.21
N GLY A 326 -9.14 -11.47 9.92
CA GLY A 326 -9.36 -12.77 9.31
C GLY A 326 -10.57 -12.76 8.38
N CYS A 327 -11.72 -12.24 8.82
CA CYS A 327 -12.93 -12.12 8.01
C CYS A 327 -12.78 -11.16 6.79
N MET A 328 -11.86 -10.20 6.88
CA MET A 328 -11.61 -9.22 5.81
C MET A 328 -10.58 -9.70 4.79
N ARG A 329 -9.83 -10.77 5.08
CA ARG A 329 -8.79 -11.29 4.21
C ARG A 329 -9.39 -11.85 2.92
N TYR A 330 -8.82 -11.45 1.79
CA TYR A 330 -9.06 -12.12 0.52
C TYR A 330 -8.21 -13.39 0.45
N PRO A 331 -8.72 -14.48 -0.13
CA PRO A 331 -7.93 -15.69 -0.31
C PRO A 331 -6.68 -15.36 -1.14
N VAL A 332 -5.53 -15.86 -0.70
CA VAL A 332 -4.29 -15.73 -1.46
C VAL A 332 -4.39 -16.70 -2.62
N VAL A 333 -4.30 -16.18 -3.84
CA VAL A 333 -4.29 -16.98 -5.05
C VAL A 333 -2.93 -16.78 -5.70
N PHE A 334 -2.09 -17.80 -5.65
CA PHE A 334 -0.90 -17.82 -6.49
C PHE A 334 -1.29 -18.26 -7.90
N ALA A 335 -0.86 -17.52 -8.93
CA ALA A 335 -1.01 -18.00 -10.30
C ALA A 335 -0.26 -19.33 -10.42
N GLY A 336 -0.99 -20.42 -10.65
CA GLY A 336 -0.47 -21.79 -10.58
C GLY A 336 0.87 -21.94 -11.30
N GLY A 337 1.93 -22.17 -10.52
CA GLY A 337 3.15 -22.75 -11.05
C GLY A 337 2.87 -24.21 -11.35
N ALA A 338 3.27 -24.69 -12.54
CA ALA A 338 3.21 -26.10 -12.91
C ALA A 338 3.73 -26.96 -11.75
N GLY A 339 2.84 -27.73 -11.14
CA GLY A 339 3.21 -28.65 -10.08
C GLY A 339 4.21 -29.66 -10.64
N TYR A 340 5.39 -29.72 -10.03
CA TYR A 340 6.15 -30.96 -10.04
C TYR A 340 5.34 -31.96 -9.21
N SER A 341 4.52 -32.78 -9.86
CA SER A 341 4.01 -33.97 -9.20
C SER A 341 5.18 -34.94 -9.06
N SER A 342 5.68 -35.08 -7.84
CA SER A 342 6.42 -36.28 -7.47
C SER A 342 5.42 -37.41 -7.30
N SER A 343 5.03 -38.06 -8.39
CA SER A 343 4.32 -39.33 -8.31
C SER A 343 5.31 -40.44 -7.97
N SER A 344 5.48 -40.67 -6.67
CA SER A 344 6.05 -41.89 -6.13
C SER A 344 5.06 -43.04 -6.37
N GLY A 345 5.39 -43.89 -7.34
CA GLY A 345 5.06 -45.33 -7.42
C GLY A 345 3.58 -45.74 -7.49
N ASP A 346 3.17 -46.29 -8.64
CA ASP A 346 2.83 -47.73 -8.66
C ASP A 346 2.99 -48.33 -10.06
N SER A 347 3.35 -49.60 -10.08
CA SER A 347 3.82 -50.43 -11.19
C SER A 347 2.74 -50.90 -12.17
N GLY A 348 3.07 -50.93 -13.48
CA GLY A 348 2.26 -51.61 -14.48
C GLY A 348 2.75 -51.48 -15.95
N GLY A 349 3.69 -52.33 -16.37
CA GLY A 349 3.72 -52.95 -17.72
C GLY A 349 4.10 -52.14 -18.97
N VAL A 350 5.38 -52.29 -19.41
CA VAL A 350 5.88 -52.58 -20.79
C VAL A 350 5.17 -51.89 -21.99
N SER A 351 5.83 -51.08 -22.83
CA SER A 351 6.78 -51.56 -23.83
C SER A 351 7.82 -50.54 -24.31
N VAL A 352 9.07 -51.02 -24.35
CA VAL A 352 10.24 -50.45 -25.01
C VAL A 352 10.00 -50.37 -26.52
N GLY A 353 10.25 -49.21 -27.12
CA GLY A 353 10.23 -49.01 -28.57
C GLY A 353 11.04 -47.79 -29.00
N ALA A 354 12.29 -48.04 -29.38
CA ALA A 354 13.18 -47.22 -30.21
C ALA A 354 13.71 -45.88 -29.65
N ALA A 355 14.91 -45.96 -29.04
CA ALA A 355 15.95 -44.95 -29.18
C ALA A 355 16.70 -45.10 -30.52
N VAL A 356 17.67 -44.20 -30.76
CA VAL A 356 18.61 -44.05 -31.90
C VAL A 356 18.00 -43.22 -33.04
N LEU A 357 18.44 -42.01 -33.41
CA LEU A 357 19.76 -41.41 -33.74
C LEU A 357 19.66 -39.90 -33.42
N SER A 358 20.67 -39.04 -33.24
CA SER A 358 22.13 -39.09 -33.22
C SER A 358 22.58 -37.71 -32.69
N ALA A 359 23.54 -37.67 -31.76
CA ALA A 359 24.25 -36.45 -31.39
C ALA A 359 25.55 -36.33 -32.23
N LEU A 360 25.84 -35.12 -32.75
CA LEU A 360 27.15 -34.54 -33.16
C LEU A 360 26.81 -33.32 -34.05
N VAL A 361 27.20 -32.08 -33.76
CA VAL A 361 28.58 -31.56 -33.75
C VAL A 361 28.74 -30.37 -32.80
N CYS A 362 29.94 -30.28 -32.23
CA CYS A 362 30.49 -29.37 -31.23
C CYS A 362 30.37 -27.85 -31.47
N ALA A 363 30.06 -27.15 -30.37
CA ALA A 363 30.83 -26.08 -29.69
C ALA A 363 31.43 -24.87 -30.44
N VAL A 364 31.37 -23.74 -29.70
CA VAL A 364 32.07 -22.45 -29.84
C VAL A 364 31.34 -21.48 -30.79
N VAL A 365 30.63 -20.44 -30.33
CA VAL A 365 31.12 -19.20 -29.72
C VAL A 365 30.04 -18.63 -28.77
N GLY A 366 30.47 -18.02 -27.66
CA GLY A 366 29.64 -17.68 -26.50
C GLY A 366 28.69 -16.50 -26.62
N GLY A 367 27.90 -16.31 -25.56
CA GLY A 367 26.96 -15.21 -25.43
C GLY A 367 25.89 -15.48 -24.37
N ALA A 368 26.29 -15.37 -23.11
CA ALA A 368 25.49 -15.11 -21.89
C ALA A 368 23.97 -15.38 -21.92
N GLY A 369 23.56 -16.44 -21.21
CA GLY A 369 22.19 -16.70 -20.78
C GLY A 369 22.16 -17.07 -19.29
N VAL A 370 21.61 -16.13 -18.52
CA VAL A 370 21.08 -16.13 -17.14
C VAL A 370 20.82 -17.51 -16.50
N GLY A 371 21.18 -17.67 -15.21
CA GLY A 371 20.65 -18.74 -14.39
C GLY A 371 21.20 -18.79 -12.96
N GLY A 372 20.44 -18.20 -12.04
CA GLY A 372 20.25 -18.58 -10.63
C GLY A 372 21.42 -19.15 -9.81
N ALA A 373 21.81 -18.41 -8.77
CA ALA A 373 22.02 -18.88 -7.38
C ALA A 373 22.89 -17.85 -6.65
N TRP A 374 22.28 -16.91 -5.93
CA TRP A 374 23.01 -16.19 -4.89
C TRP A 374 22.74 -16.88 -3.56
N TYR A 375 23.50 -17.96 -3.36
CA TYR A 375 23.85 -18.49 -2.07
C TYR A 375 24.90 -17.53 -1.49
N TYR A 376 24.59 -16.81 -0.41
CA TYR A 376 25.58 -15.99 0.28
C TYR A 376 26.44 -16.93 1.15
N VAL A 377 27.58 -17.37 0.59
CA VAL A 377 28.66 -18.01 1.36
C VAL A 377 29.47 -16.90 2.02
N GLU A 378 29.33 -16.73 3.34
CA GLU A 378 30.29 -15.97 4.13
C GLU A 378 31.64 -16.70 4.11
N ARG A 379 32.59 -16.20 3.32
CA ARG A 379 33.99 -16.55 3.49
C ARG A 379 34.58 -15.74 4.64
N GLN A 380 34.96 -16.47 5.68
CA GLN A 380 35.87 -16.00 6.72
C GLN A 380 37.12 -15.33 6.13
N ARG A 381 37.44 -14.16 6.67
CA ARG A 381 38.81 -13.73 6.93
C ARG A 381 38.80 -12.84 8.18
N ASP A 382 39.22 -13.45 9.28
CA ASP A 382 39.93 -12.87 10.43
C ASP A 382 39.55 -11.45 10.88
N ALA A 383 38.64 -11.36 11.86
CA ALA A 383 38.98 -10.92 13.22
C ALA A 383 37.73 -10.70 14.09
N LYS A 384 37.48 -11.65 15.00
CA LYS A 384 36.83 -11.51 16.32
C LYS A 384 35.64 -10.52 16.42
N PHE A 385 34.43 -10.98 16.13
CA PHE A 385 33.25 -10.48 16.84
C PHE A 385 32.94 -11.40 18.02
N ARG A 386 33.11 -10.86 19.24
CA ARG A 386 32.60 -11.48 20.47
C ARG A 386 31.07 -11.46 20.38
N ARG A 387 30.44 -12.63 20.52
CA ARG A 387 29.02 -12.71 20.86
C ARG A 387 28.87 -12.12 22.26
N HIS A 388 28.26 -10.96 22.38
CA HIS A 388 27.56 -10.60 23.59
C HIS A 388 26.08 -10.93 23.38
N ALA A 389 25.75 -12.19 23.63
CA ALA A 389 24.42 -12.52 24.10
C ALA A 389 24.38 -12.04 25.56
N VAL A 390 23.62 -10.98 25.83
CA VAL A 390 23.22 -10.66 27.20
C VAL A 390 21.78 -11.15 27.32
N MET A 391 21.66 -12.43 27.72
CA MET A 391 20.50 -12.88 28.46
C MET A 391 20.64 -12.37 29.91
N ASP A 392 19.50 -12.01 30.49
CA ASP A 392 19.24 -11.80 31.92
C ASP A 392 20.40 -11.29 32.76
N GLN A 393 20.37 -10.01 33.16
CA GLN A 393 20.60 -9.61 34.56
C GLN A 393 19.92 -8.27 34.85
N ASP A 394 19.20 -8.26 35.97
CA ASP A 394 18.67 -7.09 36.65
C ASP A 394 19.76 -6.02 36.84
N PHE A 395 19.39 -4.75 36.65
CA PHE A 395 20.19 -3.63 37.11
C PHE A 395 19.42 -2.88 38.19
N GLU A 396 19.96 -2.93 39.41
CA GLU A 396 19.70 -1.97 40.47
C GLU A 396 20.27 -0.59 40.10
N ASP A 397 19.63 0.43 40.66
CA ASP A 397 19.75 1.87 40.40
C ASP A 397 21.19 2.43 40.36
N ILE A 398 21.50 3.19 39.29
CA ILE A 398 21.79 4.65 39.33
C ILE A 398 21.21 5.32 38.08
#